data_AF-A0A3D1R134-F1
#
_entry.id   AF-A0A3D1R134-F1
#
_cell.length_a   1.000
_cell.length_b   1.000
_cell.length_c   1.000
_cell.angle_alpha   90.00
_cell.angle_beta   90.00
_cell.angle_gamma   90.00
#
_symmetry.space_group_name_H-M   'P 1'
#
loop_
_entity.id
_entity.type
_entity.pdbx_description
1 polymer ?
#
loop_
_entity_poly.entity_id
_entity_poly.type
_entity_poly.pdbx_seq_one_letter_code
_entity_poly.pdbx_strand_id
1 'polypeptide(L)'
;AAEALKALIGHPDAPMRCQAARVLGEIGVKNFYHPVLELMADRDPAVRREAIQAAGQLRAPELATALVYRLAREETSTDAVEALAAYGPGIEATLERVLDNRLEDPGIRRNVPRVLGRLGSPQAIETLTAHLDDPDELVRRNLYQALRRSLRTCRGLVVDRKAVGRAIDRELQRAYHAIASAEALGLQGPPDRLTPRTGKAAAEALLSSALTEKVEQCEARLFVLLSILHPEADLELIYAGFKDASAQDAPRRRANAIELLDNVLDRPLRRRIVPLLEDRDRAGRLRTASEHFALPSPEPRERLRSLLADESAWVRTCALFLAGEQRGEELQGPVIENLDHASPLVREACVAALEKMLPLPALTRAVESRVADDSPVVRERVRCILTAFDAALQAS
;
A
#
# COMPACT_ATOMS: atom_id res chain seq x y z
N ALA A 1 -23.74 32.60 -26.66
CA ALA A 1 -23.46 31.54 -25.68
C ALA A 1 -22.09 30.90 -25.89
N ALA A 2 -21.81 30.29 -27.07
CA ALA A 2 -20.53 29.65 -27.35
C ALA A 2 -19.29 30.58 -27.22
N GLU A 3 -19.35 31.79 -27.77
CA GLU A 3 -18.25 32.77 -27.65
C GLU A 3 -18.00 33.22 -26.21
N ALA A 4 -19.06 33.41 -25.42
CA ALA A 4 -18.93 33.76 -24.00
C ALA A 4 -18.29 32.62 -23.19
N LEU A 5 -18.64 31.36 -23.48
CA LEU A 5 -18.05 30.20 -22.84
C LEU A 5 -16.57 30.04 -23.22
N LYS A 6 -16.24 30.25 -24.49
CA LYS A 6 -14.85 30.26 -24.98
C LYS A 6 -14.01 31.33 -24.29
N ALA A 7 -14.58 32.53 -24.10
CA ALA A 7 -13.91 33.61 -23.36
C ALA A 7 -13.67 33.26 -21.89
N LEU A 8 -14.60 32.55 -21.24
CA LEU A 8 -14.43 32.09 -19.86
C LEU A 8 -13.34 31.01 -19.72
N ILE A 9 -13.29 30.05 -20.64
CA ILE A 9 -12.29 28.97 -20.64
C ILE A 9 -10.87 29.53 -20.71
N GLY A 10 -10.63 30.51 -21.59
CA GLY A 10 -9.30 31.12 -21.78
C GLY A 10 -9.01 32.32 -20.86
N HIS A 11 -9.86 32.62 -19.88
CA HIS A 11 -9.74 33.85 -19.09
C HIS A 11 -8.47 33.85 -18.22
N PRO A 12 -7.74 34.97 -18.07
CA PRO A 12 -6.52 35.03 -17.25
C PRO A 12 -6.75 34.68 -15.77
N ASP A 13 -7.89 35.10 -15.24
CA ASP A 13 -8.29 34.85 -13.84
C ASP A 13 -8.81 33.43 -13.64
N ALA A 14 -8.21 32.70 -12.69
CA ALA A 14 -8.63 31.33 -12.34
C ALA A 14 -10.11 31.22 -11.92
N PRO A 15 -10.70 32.16 -11.14
CA PRO A 15 -12.13 32.10 -10.80
C PRO A 15 -13.06 32.07 -12.02
N MET A 16 -12.71 32.77 -13.11
CA MET A 16 -13.51 32.75 -14.34
C MET A 16 -13.39 31.41 -15.08
N ARG A 17 -12.22 30.79 -15.06
CA ARG A 17 -12.01 29.44 -15.61
C ARG A 17 -12.71 28.36 -14.77
N CYS A 18 -12.73 28.50 -13.43
CA CYS A 18 -13.56 27.67 -12.56
C CYS A 18 -15.05 27.77 -12.93
N GLN A 19 -15.54 29.00 -13.13
CA GLN A 19 -16.91 29.22 -13.57
C GLN A 19 -17.18 28.59 -14.94
N ALA A 20 -16.19 28.62 -15.85
CA ALA A 20 -16.28 27.93 -17.13
C ALA A 20 -16.48 26.42 -16.96
N ALA A 21 -15.65 25.78 -16.13
CA ALA A 21 -15.76 24.35 -15.82
C ALA A 21 -17.14 24.01 -15.24
N ARG A 22 -17.61 24.79 -14.26
CA ARG A 22 -18.92 24.58 -13.65
C ARG A 22 -20.06 24.69 -14.65
N VAL A 23 -20.06 25.74 -15.47
CA VAL A 23 -21.05 25.93 -16.54
C VAL A 23 -21.02 24.77 -17.54
N LEU A 24 -19.84 24.30 -17.94
CA LEU A 24 -19.71 23.12 -18.81
C LEU A 24 -20.40 21.90 -18.17
N GLY A 25 -20.10 21.64 -16.89
CA GLY A 25 -20.71 20.59 -16.08
C GLY A 25 -22.24 20.65 -16.04
N GLU A 26 -22.78 21.81 -15.67
CA GLU A 26 -24.21 22.07 -15.54
C GLU A 26 -24.96 21.98 -16.87
N ILE A 27 -24.33 22.39 -17.98
CA ILE A 27 -24.90 22.25 -19.32
C ILE A 27 -25.07 20.76 -19.69
N GLY A 28 -24.17 19.89 -19.23
CA GLY A 28 -24.29 18.43 -19.39
C GLY A 28 -24.20 17.91 -20.83
N VAL A 29 -23.80 18.74 -21.80
CA VAL A 29 -23.64 18.33 -23.20
C VAL A 29 -22.32 17.58 -23.36
N LYS A 30 -22.39 16.26 -23.57
CA LYS A 30 -21.23 15.36 -23.67
C LYS A 30 -20.19 15.79 -24.71
N ASN A 31 -20.62 16.43 -25.80
CA ASN A 31 -19.72 16.92 -26.85
C ASN A 31 -18.77 18.05 -26.39
N PHE A 32 -18.98 18.62 -25.20
CA PHE A 32 -18.04 19.59 -24.61
C PHE A 32 -16.92 18.93 -23.79
N TYR A 33 -16.62 17.66 -24.03
CA TYR A 33 -15.51 16.98 -23.36
C TYR A 33 -14.15 17.64 -23.66
N HIS A 34 -13.92 18.20 -24.86
CA HIS A 34 -12.65 18.84 -25.21
C HIS A 34 -12.29 20.04 -24.30
N PRO A 35 -13.17 21.05 -24.12
CA PRO A 35 -12.95 22.12 -23.14
C PRO A 35 -12.70 21.64 -21.71
N VAL A 36 -13.42 20.59 -21.29
CA VAL A 36 -13.24 20.03 -19.93
C VAL A 36 -11.86 19.36 -19.79
N LEU A 37 -11.38 18.65 -20.82
CA LEU A 37 -10.03 18.08 -20.84
C LEU A 37 -8.95 19.16 -20.70
N GLU A 38 -9.11 20.30 -21.37
CA GLU A 38 -8.19 21.43 -21.28
C GLU A 38 -8.13 21.98 -19.84
N LEU A 39 -9.29 22.21 -19.21
CA LEU A 39 -9.37 22.72 -17.84
C LEU A 39 -8.89 21.71 -16.80
N MET A 40 -8.97 20.40 -17.05
CA MET A 40 -8.38 19.37 -16.18
C MET A 40 -6.85 19.42 -16.15
N ALA A 41 -6.22 20.05 -17.14
CA ALA A 41 -4.78 20.28 -17.23
C ALA A 41 -4.38 21.71 -16.80
N ASP A 42 -5.30 22.51 -16.26
CA ASP A 42 -5.05 23.90 -15.88
C ASP A 42 -3.91 24.03 -14.84
N ARG A 43 -3.20 25.15 -14.90
CA ARG A 43 -2.14 25.49 -13.93
C ARG A 43 -2.68 25.66 -12.52
N ASP A 44 -3.91 26.13 -12.37
CA ASP A 44 -4.55 26.41 -11.09
C ASP A 44 -5.23 25.14 -10.52
N PRO A 45 -4.87 24.72 -9.29
CA PRO A 45 -5.50 23.60 -8.58
C PRO A 45 -7.03 23.65 -8.51
N ALA A 46 -7.60 24.83 -8.27
CA ALA A 46 -9.05 24.98 -8.11
C ALA A 46 -9.77 24.75 -9.44
N VAL A 47 -9.21 25.24 -10.55
CA VAL A 47 -9.75 25.02 -11.90
C VAL A 47 -9.72 23.54 -12.24
N ARG A 48 -8.61 22.84 -11.95
CA ARG A 48 -8.52 21.38 -12.19
C ARG A 48 -9.60 20.60 -11.43
N ARG A 49 -9.85 20.94 -10.16
CA ARG A 49 -10.87 20.27 -9.34
C ARG A 49 -12.28 20.50 -9.91
N GLU A 50 -12.63 21.73 -10.25
CA GLU A 50 -13.93 22.06 -10.86
C GLU A 50 -14.09 21.34 -12.22
N ALA A 51 -13.02 21.25 -13.02
CA ALA A 51 -13.04 20.51 -14.29
C ALA A 51 -13.23 18.99 -14.10
N ILE A 52 -12.64 18.40 -13.07
CA ILE A 52 -12.86 17.00 -12.70
C ILE A 52 -14.32 16.76 -12.30
N GLN A 53 -14.89 17.65 -11.49
CA GLN A 53 -16.30 17.57 -11.09
C GLN A 53 -17.22 17.71 -12.31
N ALA A 54 -16.95 18.67 -13.19
CA ALA A 54 -17.67 18.85 -14.44
C ALA A 54 -17.59 17.59 -15.32
N ALA A 55 -16.42 16.98 -15.45
CA ALA A 55 -16.26 15.73 -16.20
C ALA A 55 -17.12 14.58 -15.63
N GLY A 56 -17.26 14.51 -14.30
CA GLY A 56 -18.15 13.59 -13.61
C GLY A 56 -19.64 13.87 -13.85
N GLN A 57 -20.03 15.13 -14.02
CA GLN A 57 -21.40 15.52 -14.37
C GLN A 57 -21.73 15.19 -15.83
N LEU A 58 -20.80 15.49 -16.75
CA LEU A 58 -20.94 15.21 -18.19
C LEU A 58 -21.08 13.71 -18.48
N ARG A 59 -20.24 12.89 -17.83
CA ARG A 59 -20.16 11.44 -18.07
C ARG A 59 -19.95 11.12 -19.56
N ALA A 60 -19.09 11.92 -20.20
CA ALA A 60 -18.67 11.70 -21.57
C ALA A 60 -17.63 10.56 -21.57
N PRO A 61 -17.84 9.45 -22.29
CA PRO A 61 -16.92 8.30 -22.30
C PRO A 61 -15.46 8.69 -22.58
N GLU A 62 -15.26 9.72 -23.39
CA GLU A 62 -13.96 10.29 -23.76
C GLU A 62 -13.17 10.84 -22.56
N LEU A 63 -13.85 11.23 -21.48
CA LEU A 63 -13.23 11.77 -20.26
C LEU A 63 -12.82 10.68 -19.25
N ALA A 64 -13.34 9.45 -19.38
CA ALA A 64 -13.14 8.40 -18.39
C ALA A 64 -11.64 8.08 -18.19
N THR A 65 -10.89 7.90 -19.28
CA THR A 65 -9.44 7.65 -19.21
C THR A 65 -8.68 8.83 -18.61
N ALA A 66 -9.05 10.07 -18.98
CA ALA A 66 -8.41 11.27 -18.42
C ALA A 66 -8.66 11.41 -16.91
N LEU A 67 -9.85 11.04 -16.45
CA LEU A 67 -10.22 11.01 -15.03
C LEU A 67 -9.45 9.94 -14.25
N VAL A 68 -9.20 8.76 -14.85
CA VAL A 68 -8.35 7.72 -14.23
C VAL A 68 -6.96 8.29 -13.88
N TYR A 69 -6.34 9.05 -14.78
CA TYR A 69 -5.04 9.68 -14.51
C TYR A 69 -5.07 10.77 -13.43
N ARG A 70 -6.25 11.25 -13.03
CA ARG A 70 -6.39 12.18 -11.88
C ARG A 70 -6.45 11.48 -10.53
N LEU A 71 -6.49 10.14 -10.52
CA LEU A 71 -6.37 9.32 -9.30
C LEU A 71 -4.96 9.30 -8.71
N ALA A 72 -3.93 9.64 -9.51
CA ALA A 72 -2.53 9.55 -9.11
C ALA A 72 -2.16 10.50 -7.94
N ARG A 73 -2.72 11.73 -7.97
CA ARG A 73 -2.32 12.81 -7.07
C ARG A 73 -3.30 12.96 -5.92
N GLU A 74 -2.79 13.10 -4.70
CA GLU A 74 -3.60 13.33 -3.50
C GLU A 74 -4.55 14.52 -3.68
N GLU A 75 -4.05 15.62 -4.26
CA GLU A 75 -4.79 16.87 -4.51
C GLU A 75 -6.11 16.68 -5.28
N THR A 76 -6.15 15.73 -6.23
CA THR A 76 -7.27 15.51 -7.16
C THR A 76 -7.95 14.15 -6.99
N SER A 77 -7.32 13.22 -6.27
CA SER A 77 -7.77 11.82 -6.19
C SER A 77 -9.18 11.67 -5.64
N THR A 78 -9.56 12.46 -4.64
CA THR A 78 -10.91 12.41 -4.06
C THR A 78 -11.96 12.86 -5.07
N ASP A 79 -11.76 14.00 -5.72
CA ASP A 79 -12.67 14.50 -6.77
C ASP A 79 -12.76 13.51 -7.93
N ALA A 80 -11.63 12.93 -8.34
CA ALA A 80 -11.59 11.95 -9.43
C ALA A 80 -12.33 10.65 -9.09
N VAL A 81 -12.23 10.18 -7.84
CA VAL A 81 -13.01 9.02 -7.36
C VAL A 81 -14.51 9.29 -7.46
N GLU A 82 -14.95 10.50 -7.10
CA GLU A 82 -16.37 10.87 -7.16
C GLU A 82 -16.85 11.07 -8.59
N ALA A 83 -16.06 11.73 -9.42
CA ALA A 83 -16.35 11.94 -10.83
C ALA A 83 -16.45 10.62 -11.60
N LEU A 84 -15.54 9.67 -11.38
CA LEU A 84 -15.62 8.33 -12.00
C LEU A 84 -16.81 7.54 -11.47
N ALA A 85 -17.10 7.60 -10.17
CA ALA A 85 -18.27 6.92 -9.61
C ALA A 85 -19.59 7.44 -10.20
N ALA A 86 -19.66 8.71 -10.60
CA ALA A 86 -20.86 9.30 -11.22
C ALA A 86 -21.21 8.68 -12.59
N TYR A 87 -20.24 8.06 -13.29
CA TYR A 87 -20.52 7.33 -14.54
C TYR A 87 -21.51 6.19 -14.32
N GLY A 88 -21.51 5.60 -13.12
CA GLY A 88 -22.29 4.41 -12.81
C GLY A 88 -21.74 3.17 -13.53
N PRO A 89 -22.55 2.11 -13.64
CA PRO A 89 -22.14 0.88 -14.31
C PRO A 89 -21.74 1.11 -15.77
N GLY A 90 -20.69 0.42 -16.22
CA GLY A 90 -20.15 0.47 -17.58
C GLY A 90 -18.66 0.83 -17.66
N ILE A 91 -18.03 1.26 -16.56
CA ILE A 91 -16.59 1.59 -16.52
C ILE A 91 -15.75 0.54 -15.79
N GLU A 92 -16.37 -0.49 -15.21
CA GLU A 92 -15.72 -1.53 -14.42
C GLU A 92 -14.60 -2.23 -15.19
N ALA A 93 -14.84 -2.61 -16.46
CA ALA A 93 -13.82 -3.23 -17.31
C ALA A 93 -12.62 -2.31 -17.59
N THR A 94 -12.81 -0.99 -17.56
CA THR A 94 -11.69 -0.04 -17.68
C THR A 94 -10.91 0.02 -16.38
N LEU A 95 -11.59 0.05 -15.25
CA LEU A 95 -10.98 0.06 -13.92
C LEU A 95 -10.25 -1.25 -13.61
N GLU A 96 -10.79 -2.38 -14.03
CA GLU A 96 -10.17 -3.71 -13.90
C GLU A 96 -8.84 -3.79 -14.64
N ARG A 97 -8.79 -3.35 -15.92
CA ARG A 97 -7.54 -3.28 -16.69
C ARG A 97 -6.47 -2.41 -16.00
N VAL A 98 -6.89 -1.36 -15.30
CA VAL A 98 -5.98 -0.50 -14.53
C VAL A 98 -5.46 -1.22 -13.29
N LEU A 99 -6.29 -2.01 -12.58
CA LEU A 99 -5.81 -2.87 -11.50
C LEU A 99 -4.80 -3.91 -12.00
N ASP A 100 -5.10 -4.58 -13.11
CA ASP A 100 -4.27 -5.64 -13.68
C ASP A 100 -2.91 -5.13 -14.18
N ASN A 101 -2.84 -3.87 -14.62
CA ASN A 101 -1.60 -3.29 -15.11
C ASN A 101 -0.63 -2.92 -13.99
N ARG A 102 0.32 -3.81 -13.69
CA ARG A 102 1.36 -3.59 -12.67
C ARG A 102 2.34 -2.46 -12.99
N LEU A 103 2.41 -2.01 -14.24
CA LEU A 103 3.26 -0.89 -14.66
C LEU A 103 2.56 0.46 -14.50
N GLU A 104 1.27 0.46 -14.17
CA GLU A 104 0.52 1.68 -13.93
C GLU A 104 1.00 2.38 -12.64
N ASP A 105 0.87 3.71 -12.62
CA ASP A 105 1.22 4.52 -11.46
C ASP A 105 0.56 3.95 -10.17
N PRO A 106 1.34 3.68 -9.10
CA PRO A 106 0.80 3.10 -7.87
C PRO A 106 -0.30 3.95 -7.24
N GLY A 107 -0.22 5.28 -7.34
CA GLY A 107 -1.25 6.20 -6.86
C GLY A 107 -2.58 6.00 -7.58
N ILE A 108 -2.55 5.76 -8.89
CA ILE A 108 -3.74 5.41 -9.68
C ILE A 108 -4.28 4.05 -9.22
N ARG A 109 -3.48 2.99 -9.31
CA ARG A 109 -3.90 1.62 -8.97
C ARG A 109 -4.51 1.52 -7.57
N ARG A 110 -3.88 2.17 -6.58
CA ARG A 110 -4.34 2.18 -5.18
C ARG A 110 -5.69 2.85 -5.00
N ASN A 111 -6.06 3.83 -5.84
CA ASN A 111 -7.33 4.52 -5.73
C ASN A 111 -8.47 3.85 -6.50
N VAL A 112 -8.19 2.98 -7.48
CA VAL A 112 -9.23 2.30 -8.25
C VAL A 112 -10.22 1.49 -7.39
N PRO A 113 -9.80 0.73 -6.35
CA PRO A 113 -10.75 0.06 -5.46
C PRO A 113 -11.78 1.00 -4.86
N ARG A 114 -11.42 2.25 -4.54
CA ARG A 114 -12.35 3.24 -3.99
C ARG A 114 -13.43 3.63 -5.01
N VAL A 115 -13.08 3.67 -6.29
CA VAL A 115 -14.03 3.92 -7.39
C VAL A 115 -15.00 2.74 -7.53
N LEU A 116 -14.46 1.52 -7.68
CA LEU A 116 -15.25 0.28 -7.77
C LEU A 116 -16.21 0.15 -6.57
N GLY A 117 -15.71 0.45 -5.36
CA GLY A 117 -16.51 0.40 -4.15
C GLY A 117 -17.67 1.41 -4.12
N ARG A 118 -17.51 2.57 -4.76
CA ARG A 118 -18.57 3.57 -4.90
C ARG A 118 -19.55 3.27 -6.02
N LEU A 119 -19.10 2.62 -7.11
CA LEU A 119 -19.99 2.14 -8.17
C LEU A 119 -21.01 1.15 -7.60
N GLY A 120 -20.56 0.25 -6.73
CA GLY A 120 -21.44 -0.65 -5.98
C GLY A 120 -22.31 -1.54 -6.87
N SER A 121 -21.84 -1.87 -8.07
CA SER A 121 -22.48 -2.79 -9.00
C SER A 121 -22.07 -4.24 -8.73
N PRO A 122 -22.85 -5.25 -9.14
CA PRO A 122 -22.43 -6.64 -9.04
C PRO A 122 -21.08 -6.93 -9.71
N GLN A 123 -20.83 -6.32 -10.88
CA GLN A 123 -19.55 -6.44 -11.59
C GLN A 123 -18.40 -5.81 -10.79
N ALA A 124 -18.63 -4.66 -10.16
CA ALA A 124 -17.61 -4.04 -9.30
C ALA A 124 -17.26 -4.94 -8.10
N ILE A 125 -18.25 -5.61 -7.50
CA ILE A 125 -18.01 -6.58 -6.42
C ILE A 125 -17.22 -7.79 -6.92
N GLU A 126 -17.55 -8.30 -8.11
CA GLU A 126 -16.83 -9.40 -8.73
C GLU A 126 -15.35 -9.03 -8.95
N THR A 127 -15.08 -7.87 -9.57
CA THR A 127 -13.71 -7.35 -9.76
C THR A 127 -12.98 -7.16 -8.43
N LEU A 128 -13.61 -6.53 -7.42
CA LEU A 128 -13.01 -6.35 -6.09
C LEU A 128 -12.65 -7.70 -5.44
N THR A 129 -13.53 -8.70 -5.60
CA THR A 129 -13.38 -10.03 -4.99
C THR A 129 -12.30 -10.86 -5.70
N ALA A 130 -12.16 -10.72 -7.02
CA ALA A 130 -11.12 -11.38 -7.81
C ALA A 130 -9.71 -10.90 -7.43
N HIS A 131 -9.58 -9.64 -7.00
CA HIS A 131 -8.29 -8.99 -6.73
C HIS A 131 -7.85 -9.01 -5.26
N LEU A 132 -8.56 -9.70 -4.35
CA LEU A 132 -8.25 -9.69 -2.91
C LEU A 132 -6.82 -10.17 -2.55
N ASP A 133 -6.07 -10.76 -3.49
CA ASP A 133 -4.67 -11.17 -3.32
C ASP A 133 -3.67 -10.28 -4.06
N ASP A 134 -3.98 -9.00 -4.27
CA ASP A 134 -3.05 -8.07 -4.93
C ASP A 134 -1.70 -8.04 -4.20
N PRO A 135 -0.55 -8.04 -4.90
CA PRO A 135 0.75 -7.98 -4.26
C PRO A 135 1.03 -6.64 -3.55
N ASP A 136 0.40 -5.53 -3.97
CA ASP A 136 0.53 -4.25 -3.27
C ASP A 136 -0.43 -4.23 -2.07
N GLU A 137 0.17 -4.14 -0.88
CA GLU A 137 -0.54 -4.10 0.40
C GLU A 137 -1.58 -2.97 0.48
N LEU A 138 -1.27 -1.79 -0.07
CA LEU A 138 -2.17 -0.65 -0.06
C LEU A 138 -3.36 -0.87 -1.01
N VAL A 139 -3.15 -1.58 -2.12
CA VAL A 139 -4.25 -2.02 -2.99
C VAL A 139 -5.13 -3.01 -2.24
N ARG A 140 -4.58 -4.04 -1.59
CA ARG A 140 -5.37 -4.99 -0.76
C ARG A 140 -6.19 -4.28 0.32
N ARG A 141 -5.56 -3.37 1.06
CA ARG A 141 -6.26 -2.57 2.08
C ARG A 141 -7.46 -1.83 1.49
N ASN A 142 -7.27 -1.18 0.34
CA ASN A 142 -8.32 -0.41 -0.31
C ASN A 142 -9.39 -1.30 -0.94
N LEU A 143 -9.04 -2.50 -1.44
CA LEU A 143 -9.98 -3.52 -1.89
C LEU A 143 -10.89 -3.98 -0.76
N TYR A 144 -10.32 -4.32 0.41
CA TYR A 144 -11.11 -4.78 1.55
C TYR A 144 -12.04 -3.69 2.07
N GLN A 145 -11.54 -2.44 2.15
CA GLN A 145 -12.34 -1.29 2.57
C GLN A 145 -13.46 -0.97 1.56
N ALA A 146 -13.16 -1.02 0.27
CA ALA A 146 -14.13 -0.81 -0.79
C ALA A 146 -15.25 -1.87 -0.73
N LEU A 147 -14.88 -3.15 -0.65
CA LEU A 147 -15.81 -4.26 -0.57
C LEU A 147 -16.72 -4.14 0.68
N ARG A 148 -16.12 -3.88 1.85
CA ARG A 148 -16.86 -3.63 3.09
C ARG A 148 -17.85 -2.47 2.95
N ARG A 149 -17.41 -1.35 2.38
CA ARG A 149 -18.27 -0.17 2.16
C ARG A 149 -19.44 -0.52 1.24
N SER A 150 -19.18 -1.11 0.08
CA SER A 150 -20.21 -1.44 -0.91
C SER A 150 -21.28 -2.35 -0.34
N LEU A 151 -20.89 -3.38 0.42
CA LEU A 151 -21.84 -4.31 1.03
C LEU A 151 -22.70 -3.66 2.12
N ARG A 152 -22.21 -2.59 2.78
CA ARG A 152 -23.00 -1.81 3.75
C ARG A 152 -23.92 -0.80 3.08
N THR A 153 -23.52 -0.20 1.97
CA THR A 153 -24.27 0.89 1.32
C THR A 153 -25.24 0.41 0.24
N CYS A 154 -24.92 -0.66 -0.47
CA CYS A 154 -25.65 -1.13 -1.64
C CYS A 154 -26.40 -2.43 -1.30
N ARG A 155 -27.73 -2.41 -1.45
CA ARG A 155 -28.60 -3.55 -1.12
C ARG A 155 -28.51 -4.64 -2.18
N GLY A 156 -28.58 -5.90 -1.74
CA GLY A 156 -28.70 -7.06 -2.63
C GLY A 156 -27.39 -7.53 -3.28
N LEU A 157 -26.25 -6.93 -2.91
CA LEU A 157 -24.94 -7.40 -3.36
C LEU A 157 -24.55 -8.68 -2.62
N VAL A 158 -24.03 -9.64 -3.37
CA VAL A 158 -23.54 -10.92 -2.85
C VAL A 158 -22.04 -10.98 -3.09
N VAL A 159 -21.30 -11.37 -2.06
CA VAL A 159 -19.85 -11.58 -2.12
C VAL A 159 -19.52 -13.06 -2.05
N ASP A 160 -18.49 -13.49 -2.78
CA ASP A 160 -17.94 -14.85 -2.61
C ASP A 160 -17.27 -14.95 -1.22
N ARG A 161 -18.01 -15.51 -0.26
CA ARG A 161 -17.53 -15.75 1.11
C ARG A 161 -16.28 -16.65 1.13
N LYS A 162 -16.11 -17.57 0.16
CA LYS A 162 -14.92 -18.42 0.09
C LYS A 162 -13.69 -17.62 -0.33
N ALA A 163 -13.84 -16.66 -1.25
CA ALA A 163 -12.76 -15.75 -1.63
C ALA A 163 -12.33 -14.87 -0.45
N VAL A 164 -13.28 -14.33 0.31
CA VAL A 164 -12.99 -13.57 1.53
C VAL A 164 -12.29 -14.46 2.58
N GLY A 165 -12.73 -15.71 2.75
CA GLY A 165 -12.06 -16.69 3.61
C GLY A 165 -10.60 -16.95 3.21
N ARG A 166 -10.32 -17.12 1.91
CA ARG A 166 -8.93 -17.24 1.40
C ARG A 166 -8.12 -15.97 1.65
N ALA A 167 -8.72 -14.79 1.57
CA ALA A 167 -8.03 -13.53 1.88
C ALA A 167 -7.64 -13.47 3.37
N ILE A 168 -8.53 -13.91 4.28
CA ILE A 168 -8.23 -14.04 5.71
C ILE A 168 -7.04 -14.98 5.94
N ASP A 169 -7.03 -16.14 5.29
CA ASP A 169 -5.95 -17.13 5.42
C ASP A 169 -4.59 -16.55 5.01
N ARG A 170 -4.56 -15.77 3.94
CA ARG A 170 -3.34 -15.12 3.45
C ARG A 170 -2.86 -14.00 4.37
N GLU A 171 -3.76 -13.19 4.93
CA GLU A 171 -3.39 -12.16 5.92
C GLU A 171 -2.87 -12.79 7.22
N LEU A 172 -3.47 -13.90 7.67
CA LEU A 172 -2.95 -14.67 8.80
C LEU A 172 -1.56 -15.23 8.51
N GLN A 173 -1.36 -15.81 7.32
CA GLN A 173 -0.06 -16.31 6.90
C GLN A 173 1.00 -15.21 6.90
N ARG A 174 0.69 -14.02 6.35
CA ARG A 174 1.59 -12.85 6.37
C ARG A 174 1.94 -12.42 7.78
N ALA A 175 0.96 -12.36 8.69
CA ALA A 175 1.19 -12.02 10.10
C ALA A 175 2.11 -13.05 10.79
N TYR A 176 1.81 -14.34 10.67
CA TYR A 176 2.63 -15.39 11.28
C TYR A 176 4.02 -15.49 10.67
N HIS A 177 4.18 -15.23 9.37
CA HIS A 177 5.49 -15.16 8.73
C HIS A 177 6.33 -13.99 9.26
N ALA A 178 5.72 -12.83 9.53
CA ALA A 178 6.42 -11.71 10.16
C ALA A 178 6.87 -12.05 11.59
N ILE A 179 6.00 -12.70 12.38
CA ILE A 179 6.34 -13.17 13.74
C ILE A 179 7.48 -14.22 13.69
N ALA A 180 7.38 -15.18 12.78
CA ALA A 180 8.41 -16.21 12.58
C ALA A 180 9.75 -15.59 12.18
N SER A 181 9.71 -14.55 11.35
CA SER A 181 10.91 -13.83 10.93
C SER A 181 11.58 -13.09 12.08
N ALA A 182 10.78 -12.44 12.93
CA ALA A 182 11.30 -11.76 14.11
C ALA A 182 11.89 -12.73 15.14
N GLU A 183 11.27 -13.91 15.30
CA GLU A 183 11.76 -14.98 16.18
C GLU A 183 13.07 -15.59 15.67
N ALA A 184 13.11 -15.99 14.39
CA ALA A 184 14.31 -16.59 13.79
C ALA A 184 15.52 -15.65 13.82
N LEU A 185 15.30 -14.35 13.71
CA LEU A 185 16.36 -13.33 13.79
C LEU A 185 16.68 -12.90 15.23
N GLY A 186 15.97 -13.40 16.25
CA GLY A 186 16.21 -13.06 17.65
C GLY A 186 15.96 -11.59 18.00
N LEU A 187 15.04 -10.91 17.30
CA LEU A 187 14.82 -9.47 17.43
C LEU A 187 14.18 -9.12 18.78
N GLN A 188 14.76 -8.22 19.55
CA GLN A 188 14.31 -7.96 20.93
C GLN A 188 13.06 -7.06 21.02
N GLY A 189 12.95 -6.06 20.14
CA GLY A 189 11.85 -5.10 20.19
C GLY A 189 12.11 -3.84 19.36
N PRO A 190 11.14 -2.90 19.32
CA PRO A 190 11.29 -1.63 18.62
C PRO A 190 12.38 -0.74 19.25
N PRO A 191 12.83 0.31 18.56
CA PRO A 191 13.81 1.25 19.09
C PRO A 191 13.33 1.91 20.39
N ASP A 192 14.21 1.93 21.38
CA ASP A 192 14.03 2.63 22.66
C ASP A 192 15.03 3.78 22.82
N ARG A 193 15.04 4.42 24.00
CA ARG A 193 15.96 5.53 24.31
C ARG A 193 17.45 5.14 24.30
N LEU A 194 17.75 3.85 24.44
CA LEU A 194 19.11 3.31 24.50
C LEU A 194 19.59 2.77 23.15
N THR A 195 18.68 2.64 22.18
CA THR A 195 18.98 2.12 20.85
C THR A 195 19.90 3.09 20.11
N PRO A 196 21.06 2.62 19.60
CA PRO A 196 21.99 3.48 18.88
C PRO A 196 21.38 3.96 17.55
N ARG A 197 21.93 5.05 16.99
CA ARG A 197 21.46 5.60 15.70
C ARG A 197 21.94 4.80 14.49
N THR A 198 23.03 4.05 14.64
CA THR A 198 23.68 3.28 13.57
C THR A 198 24.17 1.95 14.12
N GLY A 199 24.59 1.05 13.24
CA GLY A 199 25.09 -0.26 13.64
C GLY A 199 24.01 -1.34 13.65
N LYS A 200 24.45 -2.58 13.87
CA LYS A 200 23.60 -3.78 13.90
C LYS A 200 22.42 -3.65 14.86
N ALA A 201 22.61 -3.16 16.09
CA ALA A 201 21.53 -3.03 17.07
C ALA A 201 20.43 -2.05 16.61
N ALA A 202 20.81 -0.95 15.94
CA ALA A 202 19.86 -0.02 15.34
C ALA A 202 19.05 -0.69 14.22
N ALA A 203 19.73 -1.48 13.38
CA ALA A 203 19.09 -2.20 12.27
C ALA A 203 18.13 -3.29 12.76
N GLU A 204 18.51 -4.05 13.80
CA GLU A 204 17.65 -5.07 14.42
C GLU A 204 16.40 -4.44 15.05
N ALA A 205 16.55 -3.32 15.76
CA ALA A 205 15.42 -2.61 16.37
C ALA A 205 14.45 -2.06 15.32
N LEU A 206 14.97 -1.44 14.25
CA LEU A 206 14.15 -0.94 13.14
C LEU A 206 13.41 -2.07 12.43
N LEU A 207 14.09 -3.18 12.13
CA LEU A 207 13.45 -4.35 11.52
C LEU A 207 12.40 -4.96 12.45
N SER A 208 12.65 -5.01 13.77
CA SER A 208 11.65 -5.45 14.74
C SER A 208 10.42 -4.57 14.70
N SER A 209 10.59 -3.24 14.66
CA SER A 209 9.49 -2.30 14.56
C SER A 209 8.69 -2.48 13.26
N ALA A 210 9.38 -2.64 12.12
CA ALA A 210 8.74 -2.85 10.83
C ALA A 210 7.93 -4.16 10.77
N LEU A 211 8.44 -5.25 11.35
CA LEU A 211 7.72 -6.52 11.42
C LEU A 211 6.52 -6.44 12.38
N THR A 212 6.65 -5.77 13.52
CA THR A 212 5.52 -5.52 14.42
C THR A 212 4.42 -4.71 13.73
N GLU A 213 4.79 -3.62 13.06
CA GLU A 213 3.85 -2.79 12.30
C GLU A 213 3.14 -3.61 11.22
N LYS A 214 3.88 -4.48 10.50
CA LYS A 214 3.31 -5.39 9.51
C LYS A 214 2.28 -6.35 10.12
N VAL A 215 2.52 -6.88 11.32
CA VAL A 215 1.53 -7.72 12.03
C VAL A 215 0.28 -6.90 12.36
N GLU A 216 0.43 -5.70 12.92
CA GLU A 216 -0.71 -4.82 13.27
C GLU A 216 -1.54 -4.44 12.04
N GLN A 217 -0.88 -4.19 10.90
CA GLN A 217 -1.54 -3.92 9.62
C GLN A 217 -2.31 -5.15 9.11
N CYS A 218 -1.75 -6.37 9.26
CA CYS A 218 -2.46 -7.61 8.95
C CYS A 218 -3.69 -7.78 9.87
N GLU A 219 -3.55 -7.57 11.18
CA GLU A 219 -4.67 -7.60 12.13
C GLU A 219 -5.78 -6.63 11.73
N ALA A 220 -5.45 -5.37 11.41
CA ALA A 220 -6.42 -4.39 10.95
C ALA A 220 -7.19 -4.88 9.71
N ARG A 221 -6.49 -5.47 8.74
CA ARG A 221 -7.12 -6.03 7.53
C ARG A 221 -7.98 -7.27 7.84
N LEU A 222 -7.57 -8.12 8.78
CA LEU A 222 -8.36 -9.26 9.23
C LEU A 222 -9.71 -8.81 9.80
N PHE A 223 -9.74 -7.77 10.64
CA PHE A 223 -11.00 -7.26 11.18
C PHE A 223 -11.92 -6.65 10.11
N VAL A 224 -11.35 -6.03 9.07
CA VAL A 224 -12.13 -5.57 7.90
C VAL A 224 -12.74 -6.77 7.16
N LEU A 225 -11.95 -7.82 6.88
CA LEU A 225 -12.44 -9.02 6.20
C LEU A 225 -13.48 -9.79 7.04
N LEU A 226 -13.27 -9.90 8.35
CA LEU A 226 -14.25 -10.49 9.26
C LEU A 226 -15.56 -9.71 9.25
N SER A 227 -15.52 -8.37 9.16
CA SER A 227 -16.76 -7.56 9.11
C SER A 227 -17.55 -7.74 7.82
N ILE A 228 -16.91 -8.24 6.76
CA ILE A 228 -17.59 -8.65 5.52
C ILE A 228 -18.29 -10.01 5.72
N LEU A 229 -17.67 -10.93 6.48
CA LEU A 229 -18.25 -12.24 6.76
C LEU A 229 -19.33 -12.19 7.86
N HIS A 230 -19.21 -11.28 8.81
CA HIS A 230 -20.06 -11.15 9.99
C HIS A 230 -20.60 -9.72 10.11
N PRO A 231 -21.46 -9.26 9.18
CA PRO A 231 -21.98 -7.90 9.17
C PRO A 231 -22.83 -7.54 10.40
N GLU A 232 -23.34 -8.54 11.12
CA GLU A 232 -24.09 -8.41 12.37
C GLU A 232 -23.21 -8.09 13.59
N ALA A 233 -21.90 -8.34 13.51
CA ALA A 233 -20.97 -8.14 14.61
C ALA A 233 -20.26 -6.78 14.51
N ASP A 234 -20.15 -6.06 15.65
CA ASP A 234 -19.38 -4.81 15.71
C ASP A 234 -17.87 -5.10 15.85
N LEU A 235 -17.27 -5.50 14.74
CA LEU A 235 -15.85 -5.82 14.68
C LEU A 235 -14.93 -4.60 14.77
N GLU A 236 -15.45 -3.39 14.52
CA GLU A 236 -14.70 -2.15 14.76
C GLU A 236 -14.52 -1.93 16.26
N LEU A 237 -15.59 -2.09 17.04
CA LEU A 237 -15.54 -2.02 18.50
C LEU A 237 -14.66 -3.12 19.11
N ILE A 238 -14.78 -4.35 18.63
CA ILE A 238 -13.93 -5.46 19.07
C ILE A 238 -12.45 -5.14 18.79
N TYR A 239 -12.12 -4.64 17.58
CA TYR A 239 -10.74 -4.30 17.23
C TYR A 239 -10.17 -3.17 18.10
N ALA A 240 -11.00 -2.18 18.48
CA ALA A 240 -10.59 -1.10 19.36
C ALA A 240 -10.13 -1.60 20.75
N GLY A 241 -10.61 -2.76 21.20
CA GLY A 241 -10.14 -3.41 22.43
C GLY A 241 -8.68 -3.86 22.41
N PHE A 242 -8.08 -4.01 21.21
CA PHE A 242 -6.68 -4.37 21.03
C PHE A 242 -5.76 -3.15 20.85
N LYS A 243 -6.31 -1.94 20.75
CA LYS A 243 -5.55 -0.69 20.60
C LYS A 243 -5.12 -0.12 21.95
N ASP A 244 -4.04 0.65 21.93
CA ASP A 244 -3.44 1.34 23.09
C ASP A 244 -3.05 0.38 24.22
N ALA A 245 -2.03 -0.45 23.96
CA ALA A 245 -1.49 -1.42 24.92
C ALA A 245 -0.90 -0.78 26.19
N SER A 246 -0.64 0.54 26.18
CA SER A 246 -0.10 1.29 27.32
C SER A 246 -1.17 1.73 28.35
N ALA A 247 -2.45 1.61 28.02
CA ALA A 247 -3.53 1.97 28.94
C ALA A 247 -3.61 1.00 30.12
N GLN A 248 -3.91 1.52 31.32
CA GLN A 248 -4.03 0.69 32.54
C GLN A 248 -5.07 -0.41 32.42
N ASP A 249 -6.12 -0.18 31.63
CA ASP A 249 -7.21 -1.13 31.41
C ASP A 249 -7.01 -2.03 30.18
N ALA A 250 -5.88 -1.91 29.46
CA ALA A 250 -5.61 -2.64 28.22
C ALA A 250 -5.75 -4.17 28.37
N PRO A 251 -5.24 -4.84 29.42
CA PRO A 251 -5.43 -6.29 29.58
C PRO A 251 -6.90 -6.69 29.68
N ARG A 252 -7.72 -5.89 30.38
CA ARG A 252 -9.15 -6.12 30.53
C ARG A 252 -9.90 -5.86 29.22
N ARG A 253 -9.58 -4.77 28.52
CA ARG A 253 -10.16 -4.47 27.19
C ARG A 253 -9.85 -5.58 26.19
N ARG A 254 -8.61 -6.10 26.20
CA ARG A 254 -8.19 -7.22 25.36
C ARG A 254 -8.94 -8.51 25.68
N ALA A 255 -9.06 -8.88 26.95
CA ALA A 255 -9.80 -10.07 27.37
C ALA A 255 -11.27 -10.01 26.93
N ASN A 256 -11.94 -8.87 27.16
CA ASN A 256 -13.31 -8.66 26.71
C ASN A 256 -13.45 -8.74 25.18
N ALA A 257 -12.49 -8.17 24.44
CA ALA A 257 -12.50 -8.23 22.98
C ALA A 257 -12.30 -9.66 22.45
N ILE A 258 -11.44 -10.46 23.08
CA ILE A 258 -11.27 -11.89 22.75
C ILE A 258 -12.56 -12.67 23.02
N GLU A 259 -13.22 -12.44 24.16
CA GLU A 259 -14.50 -13.10 24.48
C GLU A 259 -15.60 -12.77 23.46
N LEU A 260 -15.72 -11.49 23.08
CA LEU A 260 -16.67 -11.06 22.05
C LEU A 260 -16.32 -11.69 20.69
N LEU A 261 -15.04 -11.73 20.33
CA LEU A 261 -14.59 -12.34 19.08
C LEU A 261 -14.85 -13.85 19.04
N ASP A 262 -14.66 -14.55 20.16
CA ASP A 262 -14.92 -15.99 20.29
C ASP A 262 -16.39 -16.35 20.03
N ASN A 263 -17.32 -15.44 20.34
CA ASN A 263 -18.73 -15.60 20.05
C ASN A 263 -19.08 -15.37 18.57
N VAL A 264 -18.23 -14.65 17.83
CA VAL A 264 -18.43 -14.35 16.41
C VAL A 264 -17.80 -15.43 15.52
N LEU A 265 -16.62 -15.94 15.89
CA LEU A 265 -15.83 -16.83 15.06
C LEU A 265 -16.29 -18.29 15.14
N ASP A 266 -16.34 -18.94 13.98
CA ASP A 266 -16.48 -20.40 13.93
C ASP A 266 -15.22 -21.11 14.47
N ARG A 267 -15.34 -22.42 14.77
CA ARG A 267 -14.24 -23.19 15.36
C ARG A 267 -12.95 -23.17 14.52
N PRO A 268 -12.97 -23.30 13.18
CA PRO A 268 -11.78 -23.18 12.34
C PRO A 268 -11.12 -21.80 12.37
N LEU A 269 -11.88 -20.69 12.29
CA LEU A 269 -11.31 -19.35 12.32
C LEU A 269 -10.76 -19.00 13.70
N ARG A 270 -11.49 -19.33 14.76
CA ARG A 270 -11.08 -19.10 16.16
C ARG A 270 -9.70 -19.68 16.47
N ARG A 271 -9.45 -20.94 16.08
CA ARG A 271 -8.16 -21.61 16.29
C ARG A 271 -6.96 -20.94 15.61
N ARG A 272 -7.20 -20.13 14.58
CA ARG A 272 -6.15 -19.47 13.79
C ARG A 272 -6.02 -17.98 14.08
N ILE A 273 -7.10 -17.32 14.50
CA ILE A 273 -7.13 -15.87 14.75
C ILE A 273 -6.82 -15.54 16.21
N VAL A 274 -7.43 -16.25 17.17
CA VAL A 274 -7.27 -15.92 18.60
C VAL A 274 -5.81 -16.02 19.06
N PRO A 275 -5.05 -17.08 18.71
CA PRO A 275 -3.64 -17.16 19.13
C PRO A 275 -2.75 -16.04 18.58
N LEU A 276 -3.12 -15.41 17.45
CA LEU A 276 -2.41 -14.23 16.93
C LEU A 276 -2.63 -13.02 17.85
N LEU A 277 -3.86 -12.87 18.34
CA LEU A 277 -4.35 -11.77 19.16
C LEU A 277 -4.17 -11.98 20.67
N GLU A 278 -3.66 -13.11 21.13
CA GLU A 278 -3.34 -13.30 22.55
C GLU A 278 -2.01 -12.62 22.91
N ASP A 279 -1.89 -12.19 24.16
CA ASP A 279 -0.62 -11.67 24.69
C ASP A 279 0.30 -12.83 25.08
N ARG A 280 0.86 -13.47 24.05
CA ARG A 280 1.80 -14.60 24.16
C ARG A 280 3.15 -14.22 23.56
N ASP A 281 4.20 -14.90 24.03
CA ASP A 281 5.51 -14.86 23.41
C ASP A 281 5.45 -15.36 21.95
N ARG A 282 6.40 -14.92 21.11
CA ARG A 282 6.43 -15.28 19.68
C ARG A 282 6.47 -16.80 19.50
N ALA A 283 7.32 -17.51 20.24
CA ALA A 283 7.40 -18.96 20.21
C ALA A 283 6.05 -19.64 20.53
N GLY A 284 5.29 -19.14 21.51
CA GLY A 284 3.96 -19.64 21.84
C GLY A 284 2.95 -19.46 20.71
N ARG A 285 2.94 -18.28 20.08
CA ARG A 285 2.06 -18.02 18.92
C ARG A 285 2.41 -18.95 17.76
N LEU A 286 3.71 -19.14 17.48
CA LEU A 286 4.20 -19.98 16.37
C LEU A 286 3.91 -21.46 16.55
N ARG A 287 3.97 -22.01 17.77
CA ARG A 287 3.58 -23.41 18.04
C ARG A 287 2.14 -23.71 17.61
N THR A 288 1.24 -22.76 17.85
CA THR A 288 -0.17 -22.91 17.46
C THR A 288 -0.32 -22.70 15.95
N ALA A 289 0.41 -21.75 15.38
CA ALA A 289 0.38 -21.45 13.96
C ALA A 289 0.91 -22.59 13.07
N SER A 290 1.91 -23.35 13.52
CA SER A 290 2.49 -24.44 12.73
C SER A 290 1.53 -25.61 12.50
N GLU A 291 0.45 -25.71 13.26
CA GLU A 291 -0.62 -26.68 13.02
C GLU A 291 -1.48 -26.33 11.79
N HIS A 292 -1.40 -25.08 11.32
CA HIS A 292 -2.32 -24.52 10.34
C HIS A 292 -1.63 -23.85 9.15
N PHE A 293 -0.40 -23.38 9.32
CA PHE A 293 0.35 -22.64 8.31
C PHE A 293 1.74 -23.23 8.15
N ALA A 294 2.19 -23.30 6.89
CA ALA A 294 3.59 -23.56 6.58
C ALA A 294 4.42 -22.35 7.02
N LEU A 295 5.15 -22.50 8.12
CA LEU A 295 6.05 -21.47 8.62
C LEU A 295 7.36 -21.48 7.82
N PRO A 296 7.99 -20.30 7.65
CA PRO A 296 9.25 -20.20 6.93
C PRO A 296 10.39 -20.88 7.69
N SER A 297 11.51 -21.11 6.98
CA SER A 297 12.74 -21.65 7.57
C SER A 297 13.15 -20.91 8.84
N PRO A 298 13.52 -21.63 9.91
CA PRO A 298 14.03 -21.02 11.13
C PRO A 298 15.46 -20.49 10.98
N GLU A 299 16.14 -20.80 9.88
CA GLU A 299 17.52 -20.36 9.65
C GLU A 299 17.61 -18.83 9.49
N PRO A 300 18.33 -18.11 10.37
CA PRO A 300 18.35 -16.65 10.37
C PRO A 300 18.77 -16.04 9.02
N ARG A 301 19.71 -16.70 8.33
CA ARG A 301 20.26 -16.22 7.04
C ARG A 301 19.25 -16.35 5.90
N GLU A 302 18.64 -17.53 5.76
CA GLU A 302 17.54 -17.73 4.80
C GLU A 302 16.38 -16.79 5.13
N ARG A 303 16.21 -16.51 6.42
CA ARG A 303 15.15 -15.62 6.84
C ARG A 303 15.37 -14.19 6.40
N LEU A 304 16.57 -13.65 6.63
CA LEU A 304 16.96 -12.33 6.17
C LEU A 304 16.89 -12.24 4.64
N ARG A 305 17.36 -13.27 3.91
CA ARG A 305 17.25 -13.33 2.44
C ARG A 305 15.81 -13.17 1.96
N SER A 306 14.86 -13.85 2.59
CA SER A 306 13.44 -13.70 2.24
C SER A 306 12.88 -12.31 2.53
N LEU A 307 13.35 -11.64 3.58
CA LEU A 307 12.89 -10.29 3.92
C LEU A 307 13.40 -9.23 2.92
N LEU A 308 14.53 -9.48 2.25
CA LEU A 308 15.00 -8.66 1.12
C LEU A 308 14.07 -8.74 -0.10
N ALA A 309 13.17 -9.72 -0.13
CA ALA A 309 12.14 -9.90 -1.15
C ALA A 309 10.71 -9.65 -0.62
N ASP A 310 10.56 -9.04 0.56
CA ASP A 310 9.24 -8.82 1.19
C ASP A 310 8.35 -7.86 0.39
N GLU A 311 7.03 -8.09 0.38
CA GLU A 311 6.06 -7.21 -0.31
C GLU A 311 6.02 -5.78 0.25
N SER A 312 6.32 -5.58 1.54
CA SER A 312 6.35 -4.26 2.15
C SER A 312 7.71 -3.62 1.89
N ALA A 313 7.69 -2.49 1.19
CA ALA A 313 8.88 -1.66 0.97
C ALA A 313 9.60 -1.29 2.28
N TRP A 314 8.85 -1.08 3.37
CA TRP A 314 9.43 -0.69 4.66
C TRP A 314 10.23 -1.83 5.32
N VAL A 315 9.60 -3.00 5.49
CA VAL A 315 10.30 -4.24 5.94
C VAL A 315 11.53 -4.52 5.09
N ARG A 316 11.42 -4.39 3.76
CA ARG A 316 12.51 -4.60 2.81
C ARG A 316 13.65 -3.61 3.03
N THR A 317 13.36 -2.32 3.24
CA THR A 317 14.33 -1.28 3.62
C THR A 317 15.05 -1.62 4.92
N CYS A 318 14.33 -2.03 5.96
CA CYS A 318 14.95 -2.43 7.23
C CYS A 318 15.82 -3.68 7.08
N ALA A 319 15.40 -4.65 6.27
CA ALA A 319 16.18 -5.85 5.97
C ALA A 319 17.47 -5.52 5.20
N LEU A 320 17.42 -4.60 4.22
CA LEU A 320 18.60 -4.11 3.51
C LEU A 320 19.60 -3.44 4.48
N PHE A 321 19.09 -2.61 5.39
CA PHE A 321 19.93 -1.98 6.40
C PHE A 321 20.63 -3.02 7.29
N LEU A 322 19.90 -4.03 7.77
CA LEU A 322 20.47 -5.11 8.56
C LEU A 322 21.49 -5.94 7.77
N ALA A 323 21.21 -6.26 6.50
CA ALA A 323 22.15 -6.99 5.64
C ALA A 323 23.46 -6.21 5.44
N GLY A 324 23.39 -4.90 5.24
CA GLY A 324 24.57 -4.02 5.14
C GLY A 324 25.38 -3.96 6.43
N GLU A 325 24.74 -4.00 7.60
CA GLU A 325 25.43 -4.06 8.90
C GLU A 325 26.10 -5.43 9.16
N GLN A 326 25.54 -6.53 8.63
CA GLN A 326 26.10 -7.87 8.79
C GLN A 326 27.24 -8.17 7.80
N ARG A 327 27.30 -7.48 6.66
CA ARG A 327 28.34 -7.62 5.62
C ARG A 327 28.53 -9.06 5.09
N GLY A 328 27.47 -9.85 5.01
CA GLY A 328 27.53 -11.22 4.49
C GLY A 328 27.66 -11.28 2.97
N GLU A 329 28.69 -11.96 2.44
CA GLU A 329 28.93 -12.07 0.99
C GLU A 329 27.77 -12.75 0.24
N GLU A 330 27.16 -13.77 0.83
CA GLU A 330 26.02 -14.51 0.25
C GLU A 330 24.76 -13.64 0.06
N LEU A 331 24.67 -12.52 0.77
CA LEU A 331 23.55 -11.57 0.67
C LEU A 331 23.78 -10.50 -0.42
N GLN A 332 24.98 -10.39 -1.00
CA GLN A 332 25.27 -9.38 -2.02
C GLN A 332 24.33 -9.49 -3.22
N GLY A 333 24.13 -10.69 -3.77
CA GLY A 333 23.19 -10.94 -4.87
C GLY A 333 21.76 -10.48 -4.55
N PRO A 334 21.13 -11.01 -3.48
CA PRO A 334 19.81 -10.56 -3.04
C PRO A 334 19.70 -9.06 -2.75
N VAL A 335 20.75 -8.42 -2.26
CA VAL A 335 20.76 -6.96 -2.07
C VAL A 335 20.74 -6.26 -3.44
N ILE A 336 21.60 -6.65 -4.38
CA ILE A 336 21.68 -6.06 -5.74
C ILE A 336 20.34 -6.12 -6.48
N GLU A 337 19.56 -7.20 -6.31
CA GLU A 337 18.22 -7.34 -6.91
C GLU A 337 17.25 -6.20 -6.54
N ASN A 338 17.54 -5.44 -5.47
CA ASN A 338 16.70 -4.32 -5.02
C ASN A 338 17.05 -2.96 -5.65
N LEU A 339 18.07 -2.88 -6.51
CA LEU A 339 18.43 -1.64 -7.22
C LEU A 339 17.37 -1.19 -8.23
N ASP A 340 16.53 -2.09 -8.73
CA ASP A 340 15.43 -1.79 -9.67
C ASP A 340 14.06 -1.67 -8.96
N HIS A 341 14.03 -1.65 -7.62
CA HIS A 341 12.78 -1.62 -6.89
C HIS A 341 12.01 -0.31 -7.13
N ALA A 342 10.68 -0.38 -7.25
CA ALA A 342 9.83 0.78 -7.57
C ALA A 342 9.91 1.90 -6.52
N SER A 343 10.07 1.55 -5.24
CA SER A 343 10.21 2.52 -4.15
C SER A 343 11.64 3.11 -4.11
N PRO A 344 11.78 4.46 -4.21
CA PRO A 344 13.06 5.15 -4.03
C PRO A 344 13.77 4.83 -2.72
N LEU A 345 13.00 4.66 -1.63
CA LEU A 345 13.55 4.37 -0.30
C LEU A 345 14.24 3.00 -0.25
N VAL A 346 13.72 2.02 -0.98
CA VAL A 346 14.33 0.68 -1.07
C VAL A 346 15.62 0.75 -1.88
N ARG A 347 15.63 1.46 -3.01
CA ARG A 347 16.84 1.65 -3.82
C ARG A 347 17.92 2.40 -3.05
N GLU A 348 17.55 3.44 -2.30
CA GLU A 348 18.46 4.18 -1.45
C GLU A 348 19.11 3.28 -0.37
N ALA A 349 18.28 2.50 0.34
CA ALA A 349 18.76 1.58 1.37
C ALA A 349 19.63 0.46 0.79
N CYS A 350 19.32 0.01 -0.43
CA CYS A 350 20.13 -0.93 -1.19
C CYS A 350 21.52 -0.38 -1.47
N VAL A 351 21.63 0.85 -2.02
CA VAL A 351 22.93 1.48 -2.25
C VAL A 351 23.73 1.61 -0.95
N ALA A 352 23.09 2.07 0.14
CA ALA A 352 23.75 2.19 1.44
C ALA A 352 24.20 0.84 2.04
N ALA A 353 23.50 -0.25 1.75
CA ALA A 353 23.92 -1.59 2.13
C ALA A 353 25.14 -2.04 1.31
N LEU A 354 25.10 -1.84 -0.01
CA LEU A 354 26.21 -2.20 -0.91
C LEU A 354 27.50 -1.43 -0.60
N GLU A 355 27.41 -0.15 -0.21
CA GLU A 355 28.56 0.65 0.26
C GLU A 355 29.33 -0.03 1.41
N LYS A 356 28.64 -0.79 2.26
CA LYS A 356 29.25 -1.51 3.38
C LYS A 356 29.74 -2.91 3.01
N MET A 357 29.21 -3.49 1.94
CA MET A 357 29.40 -4.88 1.56
C MET A 357 30.41 -5.06 0.44
N LEU A 358 30.54 -4.09 -0.46
CA LEU A 358 31.35 -4.21 -1.68
C LEU A 358 32.57 -3.29 -1.65
N PRO A 359 33.71 -3.73 -2.18
CA PRO A 359 34.83 -2.83 -2.45
C PRO A 359 34.45 -1.83 -3.56
N LEU A 360 35.06 -0.64 -3.53
CA LEU A 360 34.71 0.48 -4.43
C LEU A 360 34.60 0.10 -5.92
N PRO A 361 35.51 -0.69 -6.54
CA PRO A 361 35.37 -1.08 -7.95
C PRO A 361 34.15 -1.98 -8.25
N ALA A 362 33.76 -2.84 -7.30
CA ALA A 362 32.58 -3.68 -7.45
C ALA A 362 31.30 -2.88 -7.19
N LEU A 363 31.33 -1.97 -6.21
CA LEU A 363 30.25 -1.05 -5.90
C LEU A 363 29.91 -0.16 -7.11
N THR A 364 30.92 0.49 -7.71
CA THR A 364 30.77 1.35 -8.90
C THR A 364 30.03 0.61 -10.02
N ARG A 365 30.49 -0.61 -10.36
CA ARG A 365 29.83 -1.43 -11.40
C ARG A 365 28.39 -1.80 -11.07
N ALA A 366 28.08 -2.04 -9.79
CA ALA A 366 26.73 -2.38 -9.37
C ALA A 366 25.76 -1.19 -9.49
N VAL A 367 26.21 0.02 -9.17
CA VAL A 367 25.33 1.21 -9.07
C VAL A 367 25.35 2.12 -10.30
N GLU A 368 26.22 1.89 -11.27
CA GLU A 368 26.37 2.71 -12.48
C GLU A 368 25.05 2.88 -13.27
N SER A 369 24.21 1.83 -13.29
CA SER A 369 22.89 1.89 -13.92
C SER A 369 21.91 2.87 -13.26
N ARG A 370 22.25 3.43 -12.09
CA ARG A 370 21.43 4.35 -11.29
C ARG A 370 21.90 5.81 -11.30
N VAL A 371 22.80 6.19 -12.21
CA VAL A 371 23.22 7.60 -12.39
C VAL A 371 22.04 8.52 -12.69
N ALA A 372 21.08 8.04 -13.49
CA ALA A 372 19.88 8.77 -13.91
C ALA A 372 18.61 8.31 -13.18
N ASP A 373 18.74 7.80 -11.95
CA ASP A 373 17.60 7.41 -11.10
C ASP A 373 16.58 8.55 -10.97
N ASP A 374 15.28 8.27 -10.86
CA ASP A 374 14.25 9.31 -10.71
C ASP A 374 14.31 10.03 -9.36
N SER A 375 14.87 9.38 -8.33
CA SER A 375 15.06 9.95 -7.00
C SER A 375 16.32 10.82 -6.90
N PRO A 376 16.21 12.09 -6.46
CA PRO A 376 17.38 12.95 -6.29
C PRO A 376 18.36 12.41 -5.24
N VAL A 377 17.87 11.75 -4.20
CA VAL A 377 18.71 11.20 -3.12
C VAL A 377 19.56 10.02 -3.63
N VAL A 378 18.96 9.14 -4.42
CA VAL A 378 19.66 7.99 -5.01
C VAL A 378 20.71 8.49 -6.01
N ARG A 379 20.33 9.42 -6.90
CA ARG A 379 21.28 10.03 -7.86
C ARG A 379 22.48 10.68 -7.16
N GLU A 380 22.24 11.40 -6.06
CA GLU A 380 23.30 12.07 -5.31
C GLU A 380 24.30 11.06 -4.75
N ARG A 381 23.80 10.01 -4.06
CA ARG A 381 24.64 8.94 -3.52
C ARG A 381 25.45 8.24 -4.60
N VAL A 382 24.81 7.85 -5.70
CA VAL A 382 25.50 7.19 -6.82
C VAL A 382 26.60 8.08 -7.38
N ARG A 383 26.34 9.38 -7.55
CA ARG A 383 27.35 10.32 -8.03
C ARG A 383 28.53 10.44 -7.07
N CYS A 384 28.29 10.50 -5.76
CA CYS A 384 29.37 10.50 -4.77
C CYS A 384 30.26 9.25 -4.90
N ILE A 385 29.67 8.07 -5.07
CA ILE A 385 30.41 6.81 -5.28
C ILE A 385 31.28 6.88 -6.53
N LEU A 386 30.74 7.34 -7.66
CA LEU A 386 31.48 7.45 -8.92
C LEU A 386 32.63 8.45 -8.80
N THR A 387 32.38 9.62 -8.21
CA THR A 387 33.45 10.63 -8.00
C THR A 387 34.57 10.12 -7.09
N ALA A 388 34.25 9.32 -6.08
CA ALA A 388 35.24 8.70 -5.21
C ALA A 388 36.08 7.65 -5.96
N PHE A 389 35.46 6.92 -6.89
CA PHE A 389 36.16 5.95 -7.74
C PHE A 389 37.10 6.63 -8.74
N ASP A 390 36.65 7.70 -9.41
CA ASP A 390 37.48 8.48 -10.33
C ASP A 390 38.68 9.12 -9.60
N ALA A 391 38.46 9.66 -8.40
CA ALA A 391 39.54 10.20 -7.57
C ALA A 391 40.55 9.12 -7.15
N ALA A 392 40.08 7.90 -6.84
CA ALA A 392 40.95 6.78 -6.52
C ALA A 392 41.79 6.33 -7.72
N LEU A 393 41.21 6.32 -8.93
CA LEU A 393 41.92 6.01 -10.18
C LEU A 393 42.98 7.06 -10.55
N GLN A 394 42.73 8.33 -10.24
CA GLN A 394 43.70 9.41 -10.47
C GLN A 394 44.85 9.41 -9.46
N ALA A 395 44.65 8.81 -8.28
CA ALA A 395 45.66 8.71 -7.22
C ALA A 395 46.52 7.45 -7.31
N SER A 396 46.09 6.44 -8.07
CA SER A 396 46.81 5.19 -8.37
C SER A 396 47.66 5.30 -9.62
#